data_AF-B5HAK3-F1
#
_entry.id   AF-B5HAK3-F1
#
_cell.length_a   1.000
_cell.length_b   1.000
_cell.length_c   1.000
_cell.angle_alpha   90.00
_cell.angle_beta   90.00
_cell.angle_gamma   90.00
#
_symmetry.space_group_name_H-M   'P 1'
#
loop_
_entity.id
_entity.type
_entity.pdbx_description
1 polymer ?
#
loop_
_entity_poly.entity_id
_entity_poly.type
_entity_poly.pdbx_seq_one_letter_code
_entity_poly.pdbx_strand_id
1 'polypeptide(L)'
;MRLNQVADPGGGGAQSAPGGGLDYNTASINGNANLLIEIAGFLHEGRPDGDLCTMAREPRAHSDVAAQVNRFSRFADDQFLDAVALFAALSTKLRTTGGDFVKVDDDEAAKFLKLMLEGAYVAPEAR
;
A
#
# COMPACT_ATOMS: atom_id res chain seq x y z
N MET A 1 -1.09 -14.63 18.37
CA MET A 1 0.00 -14.29 17.43
C MET A 1 0.60 -12.98 17.88
N ARG A 2 1.91 -12.95 18.16
CA ARG A 2 2.65 -11.73 18.50
C ARG A 2 3.45 -11.32 17.27
N LEU A 3 3.05 -10.20 16.66
CA LEU A 3 3.75 -9.60 15.53
C LEU A 3 4.50 -8.36 16.02
N ASN A 4 5.70 -8.16 15.47
CA ASN A 4 6.56 -6.98 15.55
C ASN A 4 7.59 -6.94 16.69
N GLN A 5 8.67 -7.70 16.51
CA GLN A 5 10.02 -7.23 16.82
C GLN A 5 10.93 -7.63 15.65
N VAL A 6 11.04 -6.76 14.65
CA VAL A 6 12.19 -6.78 13.74
C VAL A 6 13.26 -5.96 14.45
N ALA A 7 14.34 -6.65 14.85
CA ALA A 7 15.49 -6.03 15.49
C ALA A 7 16.17 -5.05 14.53
N ASP A 8 16.42 -3.85 15.04
CA ASP A 8 17.21 -2.79 14.42
C ASP A 8 18.71 -3.12 14.53
N PRO A 9 19.46 -3.29 13.43
CA PRO A 9 20.91 -3.33 13.49
C PRO A 9 21.47 -1.93 13.19
N GLY A 10 21.51 -1.10 14.23
CA GLY A 10 22.51 -0.03 14.39
C GLY A 10 22.33 1.23 13.54
N GLY A 11 21.58 2.21 14.07
CA GLY A 11 21.60 3.59 13.60
C GLY A 11 22.01 4.55 14.73
N GLY A 12 23.30 4.89 14.80
CA GLY A 12 23.80 5.97 15.66
C GLY A 12 23.21 7.32 15.23
N GLY A 13 22.71 8.07 16.22
CA GLY A 13 21.90 9.26 16.00
C GLY A 13 22.63 10.41 15.30
N ALA A 14 21.94 11.00 14.32
CA ALA A 14 22.15 12.36 13.89
C ALA A 14 20.81 13.10 14.04
N GLN A 15 20.79 14.10 14.93
CA GLN A 15 19.63 14.97 15.16
C GLN A 15 19.34 15.79 13.89
N SER A 16 18.13 15.63 13.35
CA SER A 16 17.65 16.37 12.19
C SER A 16 17.41 17.84 12.51
N ALA A 17 17.96 18.72 11.66
CA ALA A 17 17.69 20.16 11.64
C ALA A 17 16.22 20.47 11.30
N PRO A 18 15.69 21.67 11.62
CA PRO A 18 14.27 22.00 11.47
C PRO A 18 13.95 22.40 10.03
N GLY A 19 13.83 21.40 9.18
CA GLY A 19 13.10 21.46 7.92
C GLY A 19 12.23 20.21 7.88
N GLY A 20 10.91 20.36 7.76
CA GLY A 20 9.94 19.27 7.87
C GLY A 20 10.11 18.20 6.79
N GLY A 21 11.13 17.36 6.93
CA GLY A 21 11.30 16.15 6.14
C GLY A 21 10.23 15.15 6.57
N LEU A 22 9.34 14.80 5.65
CA LEU A 22 8.46 13.66 5.83
C LEU A 22 9.35 12.42 5.93
N ASP A 23 9.35 11.78 7.10
CA ASP A 23 10.03 10.52 7.30
C ASP A 23 9.27 9.44 6.51
N TYR A 24 9.84 8.95 5.41
CA TYR A 24 9.23 7.93 4.57
C TYR A 24 10.07 6.66 4.58
N ASN A 25 9.41 5.54 4.85
CA ASN A 25 10.01 4.23 4.80
C ASN A 25 9.54 3.51 3.53
N THR A 26 10.42 3.39 2.53
CA THR A 26 10.13 2.76 1.23
C THR A 26 9.75 1.27 1.38
N ALA A 27 10.34 0.55 2.35
CA ALA A 27 9.96 -0.82 2.66
C ALA A 27 8.53 -0.90 3.23
N SER A 28 8.11 0.09 4.04
CA SER A 28 6.73 0.21 4.52
C SER A 28 5.74 0.55 3.40
N ILE A 29 6.11 1.44 2.46
CA ILE A 29 5.25 1.81 1.31
C ILE A 29 5.00 0.58 0.42
N ASN A 30 6.06 -0.15 0.08
CA ASN A 30 5.94 -1.37 -0.72
C ASN A 30 5.22 -2.49 0.04
N GLY A 31 5.43 -2.62 1.35
CA GLY A 31 4.70 -3.56 2.21
C GLY A 31 3.20 -3.28 2.23
N ASN A 32 2.81 -2.01 2.38
CA ASN A 32 1.41 -1.60 2.36
C ASN A 32 0.76 -1.83 0.98
N ALA A 33 1.51 -1.62 -0.11
CA ALA A 33 1.02 -1.93 -1.46
C ALA A 33 0.69 -3.42 -1.64
N ASN A 34 1.54 -4.32 -1.12
CA ASN A 34 1.31 -5.76 -1.17
C ASN A 34 0.12 -6.17 -0.30
N LEU A 35 0.01 -5.62 0.92
CA LEU A 35 -1.10 -5.92 1.80
C LEU A 35 -2.46 -5.51 1.20
N LEU A 36 -2.51 -4.38 0.49
CA LEU A 36 -3.73 -3.93 -0.20
C LEU A 36 -4.13 -4.85 -1.36
N ILE A 37 -3.16 -5.38 -2.12
CA ILE A 37 -3.49 -6.32 -3.21
C ILE A 37 -3.92 -7.68 -2.66
N GLU A 38 -3.35 -8.11 -1.54
CA GLU A 38 -3.77 -9.34 -0.83
C GLU A 38 -5.19 -9.21 -0.28
N ILE A 39 -5.53 -8.10 0.36
CA ILE A 39 -6.90 -7.84 0.83
C ILE A 39 -7.89 -7.85 -0.35
N ALA A 40 -7.53 -7.22 -1.47
CA ALA A 40 -8.35 -7.26 -2.68
C ALA A 40 -8.54 -8.69 -3.22
N GLY A 41 -7.49 -9.52 -3.18
CA GLY A 41 -7.54 -10.94 -3.53
C GLY A 41 -8.44 -11.76 -2.62
N PHE A 42 -8.29 -11.64 -1.30
CA PHE A 42 -9.14 -12.35 -0.33
C PHE A 42 -10.61 -11.93 -0.43
N LEU A 43 -10.87 -10.64 -0.65
CA LEU A 43 -12.21 -10.15 -0.95
C LEU A 43 -12.76 -10.84 -2.20
N HIS A 44 -11.97 -10.93 -3.28
CA HIS A 44 -12.38 -11.62 -4.51
C HIS A 44 -12.71 -13.09 -4.31
N GLU A 45 -11.95 -13.79 -3.48
CA GLU A 45 -12.23 -15.18 -3.12
C GLU A 45 -13.49 -15.33 -2.26
N GLY A 46 -13.74 -14.37 -1.35
CA GLY A 46 -14.92 -14.31 -0.48
C GLY A 46 -16.11 -13.58 -1.08
N ARG A 47 -16.15 -13.38 -2.40
CA ARG A 47 -17.22 -12.64 -3.07
C ARG A 47 -18.59 -13.13 -2.58
N PRO A 48 -19.58 -12.24 -2.38
CA PRO A 48 -20.93 -12.65 -2.04
C PRO A 48 -21.47 -13.51 -3.19
N ASP A 49 -21.33 -14.82 -3.07
CA ASP A 49 -21.73 -15.74 -4.11
C ASP A 49 -23.25 -15.63 -4.30
N GLY A 50 -23.67 -15.82 -5.54
CA GLY A 50 -25.07 -15.93 -5.92
C GLY A 50 -25.80 -16.97 -5.07
N ASP A 51 -25.12 -17.85 -4.35
CA ASP A 51 -25.68 -18.80 -3.40
C ASP A 51 -26.46 -18.19 -2.23
N LEU A 52 -26.05 -17.03 -1.70
CA LEU A 52 -26.89 -16.27 -0.76
C LEU A 52 -28.21 -15.85 -1.43
N CYS A 53 -28.16 -15.56 -2.72
CA CYS A 53 -29.35 -15.30 -3.55
C CYS A 53 -30.09 -16.57 -3.99
N THR A 54 -29.46 -17.74 -4.13
CA THR A 54 -30.14 -18.97 -4.57
C THR A 54 -30.95 -19.58 -3.45
N MET A 55 -30.47 -19.46 -2.20
CA MET A 55 -31.16 -20.00 -1.01
C MET A 55 -32.30 -19.09 -0.54
N ALA A 56 -32.22 -17.78 -0.76
CA ALA A 56 -33.26 -16.81 -0.41
C ALA A 56 -34.12 -16.37 -1.61
N ARG A 57 -34.21 -17.19 -2.67
CA ARG A 57 -35.09 -16.95 -3.82
C ARG A 57 -36.38 -17.76 -3.74
N GLU A 58 -37.42 -17.29 -4.42
CA GLU A 58 -38.64 -18.06 -4.62
C GLU A 58 -38.32 -19.39 -5.33
N PRO A 59 -38.90 -20.53 -4.91
CA PRO A 59 -39.97 -20.71 -3.92
C PRO A 59 -39.48 -20.97 -2.48
N ARG A 60 -38.18 -20.86 -2.21
CA ARG A 60 -37.58 -21.20 -0.90
C ARG A 60 -37.80 -20.12 0.16
N ALA A 61 -38.09 -18.90 -0.26
CA ALA A 61 -38.42 -17.77 0.62
C ALA A 61 -39.71 -17.09 0.16
N HIS A 62 -40.38 -16.43 1.10
CA HIS A 62 -41.52 -15.56 0.81
C HIS A 62 -41.12 -14.48 -0.21
N SER A 63 -42.02 -14.11 -1.12
CA SER A 63 -41.75 -13.19 -2.24
C SER A 63 -41.12 -11.87 -1.80
N ASP A 64 -41.62 -11.26 -0.73
CA ASP A 64 -41.07 -10.02 -0.18
C ASP A 64 -39.64 -10.18 0.35
N VAL A 65 -39.35 -11.31 1.03
CA VAL A 65 -38.01 -11.60 1.54
C VAL A 65 -37.05 -11.81 0.37
N ALA A 66 -37.47 -12.55 -0.65
CA ALA A 66 -36.69 -12.75 -1.87
C ALA A 66 -36.39 -11.43 -2.59
N ALA A 67 -37.37 -10.51 -2.64
CA ALA A 67 -37.19 -9.20 -3.23
C ALA A 67 -36.18 -8.34 -2.45
N GLN A 68 -36.21 -8.36 -1.11
CA GLN A 68 -35.25 -7.61 -0.29
C GLN A 68 -33.85 -8.19 -0.35
N VAL A 69 -33.70 -9.52 -0.29
CA VAL A 69 -32.39 -10.17 -0.40
C VAL A 69 -31.74 -9.91 -1.76
N ASN A 70 -32.53 -9.91 -2.84
CA ASN A 70 -32.02 -9.55 -4.17
C ASN A 70 -31.52 -8.09 -4.22
N ARG A 71 -32.24 -7.13 -3.60
CA ARG A 71 -31.78 -5.74 -3.51
C ARG A 71 -30.48 -5.61 -2.71
N PHE A 72 -30.43 -6.26 -1.55
CA PHE A 72 -29.24 -6.26 -0.72
C PHE A 72 -28.05 -6.88 -1.44
N SER A 73 -28.23 -8.01 -2.13
CA SER A 73 -27.16 -8.68 -2.85
C SER A 73 -26.57 -7.83 -3.96
N ARG A 74 -27.40 -7.08 -4.70
CA ARG A 74 -26.91 -6.14 -5.72
C ARG A 74 -26.10 -5.00 -5.10
N PHE A 75 -26.61 -4.42 -4.03
CA PHE A 75 -25.87 -3.39 -3.30
C PHE A 75 -24.54 -3.91 -2.76
N ALA A 76 -24.53 -5.10 -2.17
CA ALA A 76 -23.33 -5.73 -1.63
C ALA A 76 -22.31 -6.03 -2.74
N ASP A 77 -22.76 -6.48 -3.92
CA ASP A 77 -21.90 -6.72 -5.10
C ASP A 77 -21.29 -5.41 -5.63
N ASP A 78 -22.07 -4.33 -5.73
CA ASP A 78 -21.56 -3.02 -6.15
C ASP A 78 -20.49 -2.49 -5.18
N GLN A 79 -20.78 -2.51 -3.86
CA GLN A 79 -19.81 -2.07 -2.84
C GLN A 79 -18.55 -2.94 -2.82
N PHE A 80 -18.71 -4.24 -3.09
CA PHE A 80 -17.61 -5.18 -3.19
C PHE A 80 -16.68 -4.82 -4.37
N LEU A 81 -17.24 -4.59 -5.56
CA LEU A 81 -16.47 -4.21 -6.75
C LEU A 81 -15.73 -2.88 -6.55
N ASP A 82 -16.40 -1.89 -5.96
CA ASP A 82 -15.81 -0.57 -5.66
C ASP A 82 -14.62 -0.69 -4.70
N ALA A 83 -14.75 -1.50 -3.64
CA ALA A 83 -13.69 -1.70 -2.66
C ALA A 83 -12.45 -2.39 -3.29
N VAL A 84 -12.67 -3.43 -4.09
CA VAL A 84 -11.58 -4.12 -4.82
C VAL A 84 -10.86 -3.15 -5.75
N ALA A 85 -11.62 -2.36 -6.53
CA ALA A 85 -11.05 -1.36 -7.43
C ALA A 85 -10.23 -0.30 -6.67
N LEU A 86 -10.74 0.18 -5.53
CA LEU A 86 -10.04 1.14 -4.68
C LEU A 86 -8.72 0.57 -4.14
N PHE A 87 -8.72 -0.64 -3.59
CA PHE A 87 -7.52 -1.26 -3.05
C PHE A 87 -6.46 -1.52 -4.13
N ALA A 88 -6.88 -1.98 -5.32
CA ALA A 88 -5.97 -2.15 -6.45
C ALA A 88 -5.37 -0.82 -6.91
N ALA A 89 -6.18 0.24 -7.00
CA ALA A 89 -5.72 1.58 -7.37
C ALA A 89 -4.74 2.15 -6.33
N LEU A 90 -5.03 2.00 -5.04
CA LEU A 90 -4.15 2.45 -3.95
C LEU A 90 -2.82 1.67 -3.94
N SER A 91 -2.87 0.35 -4.09
CA SER A 91 -1.67 -0.49 -4.22
C SER A 91 -0.78 -0.02 -5.37
N THR A 92 -1.38 0.24 -6.54
CA THR A 92 -0.67 0.74 -7.71
C THR A 92 -0.01 2.09 -7.42
N LYS A 93 -0.74 3.04 -6.83
CA LYS A 93 -0.19 4.35 -6.47
C LYS A 93 0.97 4.25 -5.48
N LEU A 94 0.85 3.43 -4.43
CA LEU A 94 1.93 3.23 -3.46
C LEU A 94 3.17 2.62 -4.13
N ARG A 95 2.99 1.65 -5.04
CA ARG A 95 4.09 1.04 -5.78
C ARG A 95 4.80 2.05 -6.69
N THR A 96 4.05 2.90 -7.38
CA THR A 96 4.62 3.98 -8.20
C THR A 96 5.42 4.94 -7.32
N THR A 97 4.82 5.44 -6.23
CA THR A 97 5.50 6.34 -5.30
C THR A 97 6.77 5.72 -4.71
N GLY A 98 6.71 4.45 -4.28
CA GLY A 98 7.89 3.73 -3.77
C GLY A 98 9.00 3.61 -4.82
N GLY A 99 8.66 3.32 -6.08
CA GLY A 99 9.61 3.25 -7.17
C GLY A 99 10.23 4.60 -7.54
N ASP A 100 9.44 5.67 -7.52
CA ASP A 100 9.93 7.02 -7.79
C ASP A 100 10.90 7.50 -6.70
N PHE A 101 10.65 7.15 -5.43
CA PHE A 101 11.58 7.43 -4.34
C PHE A 101 12.93 6.72 -4.50
N VAL A 102 12.92 5.42 -4.86
CA VAL A 102 14.16 4.66 -5.09
C VAL A 102 14.99 5.31 -6.20
N LYS A 103 14.37 5.74 -7.30
CA LYS A 103 15.08 6.42 -8.40
C LYS A 103 15.71 7.73 -7.96
N VAL A 104 14.98 8.55 -7.18
CA VAL A 104 15.51 9.82 -6.67
C VAL A 104 16.71 9.58 -5.75
N ASP A 105 16.63 8.57 -4.88
CA ASP A 105 17.73 8.21 -3.98
C ASP A 105 18.97 7.73 -4.76
N ASP A 106 18.78 6.88 -5.76
CA ASP A 106 19.85 6.41 -6.66
C ASP A 106 20.51 7.59 -7.42
N ASP A 107 19.71 8.52 -7.93
CA ASP A 107 20.20 9.71 -8.65
C ASP A 107 20.98 10.64 -7.73
N GLU A 108 20.53 10.86 -6.50
CA GLU A 108 21.25 11.67 -5.49
C GLU A 108 22.54 10.98 -5.03
N ALA A 109 22.52 9.66 -4.80
CA ALA A 109 23.71 8.88 -4.49
C ALA A 109 24.74 8.94 -5.64
N ALA A 110 24.30 8.85 -6.89
CA ALA A 110 25.16 8.99 -8.06
C ALA A 110 25.78 10.39 -8.18
N LYS A 111 25.00 11.45 -7.93
CA LYS A 111 25.50 12.83 -7.89
C LYS A 111 26.51 13.05 -6.76
N PHE A 112 26.21 12.53 -5.57
CA PHE A 112 27.10 12.60 -4.42
C PHE A 112 28.44 11.89 -4.69
N LEU A 113 28.37 10.66 -5.21
CA LEU A 113 29.56 9.91 -5.62
C LEU A 113 30.36 10.67 -6.67
N LYS A 114 29.69 11.21 -7.70
CA LYS A 114 30.34 12.02 -8.74
C LYS A 114 31.08 13.23 -8.13
N LEU A 115 30.44 13.96 -7.22
CA LEU A 115 31.06 15.09 -6.52
C LEU A 115 32.28 14.65 -5.70
N MET A 116 32.22 13.50 -5.03
CA MET A 116 33.35 12.95 -4.27
C MET A 116 34.51 12.50 -5.17
N LEU A 117 34.20 11.90 -6.33
CA LEU A 117 35.21 11.40 -7.28
C LEU A 117 35.87 12.55 -8.08
N GLU A 118 35.12 13.59 -8.41
CA GLU A 118 35.61 14.73 -9.20
C GLU A 118 36.13 15.89 -8.33
N GLY A 119 35.79 15.89 -7.04
CA GLY A 119 36.18 16.94 -6.09
C GLY A 119 37.60 16.76 -5.57
N ALA A 120 38.32 17.87 -5.40
CA ALA A 120 39.57 17.90 -4.66
C ALA A 120 39.29 18.31 -3.21
N TYR A 121 39.80 17.52 -2.24
CA TYR A 121 39.74 17.89 -0.84
C TYR A 121 40.61 19.12 -0.58
N VAL A 122 40.01 20.20 -0.09
CA VAL A 122 40.72 21.39 0.38
C VAL A 122 40.63 21.39 1.90
N ALA A 123 41.77 21.19 2.56
CA ALA A 123 41.85 21.24 4.02
C ALA A 123 41.49 22.67 4.50
N PRO A 124 40.76 22.81 5.62
CA PRO A 124 40.31 24.11 6.12
C PRO A 124 41.46 25.07 6.46
N GLU A 125 42.68 24.58 6.69
CA GLU A 125 43.85 25.45 6.92
C GLU A 125 44.42 26.05 5.62
N ALA A 126 43.94 25.62 4.44
CA ALA A 126 44.40 26.08 3.13
C ALA A 126 43.54 27.23 2.53
N ARG A 127 42.69 27.87 3.33
CA ARG A 127 41.79 28.96 2.90
C ARG A 127 42.16 30.31 3.48
#